data_AF-A0A5Z0FNB3-F1
#
_entry.id   AF-A0A5Z0FNB3-F1
#
_cell.length_a   1.000
_cell.length_b   1.000
_cell.length_c   1.000
_cell.angle_alpha   90.00
_cell.angle_beta   90.00
_cell.angle_gamma   90.00
#
_symmetry.space_group_name_H-M   'P 1'
#
loop_
_entity.id
_entity.type
_entity.pdbx_description
1 polymer ?
#
loop_
_entity_poly.entity_id
_entity_poly.type
_entity_poly.pdbx_seq_one_letter_code
_entity_poly.pdbx_strand_id
1 'polypeptide(L)'
;IKNHLAYRLGQIAVTNSKTIGGYFRLPFNLIKEYKQYNQEQKNYQMIIKLNPTLALPKLQDYNDYQEAVKIKKYFSYRLGEAIIQAN
;
A
#
# COMPACT_ATOMS: atom_id res chain seq x y z
N ILE A 1 0.37 3.91 7.71
CA ILE A 1 1.21 2.83 7.08
C ILE A 1 0.42 1.80 6.29
N LYS A 2 -0.73 1.30 6.77
CA LYS A 2 -1.49 0.28 6.03
C LYS A 2 -1.95 0.72 4.64
N ASN A 3 -2.15 2.02 4.42
CA ASN A 3 -2.47 2.57 3.10
C ASN A 3 -1.26 2.61 2.15
N HIS A 4 -0.04 2.38 2.62
CA HIS A 4 1.15 2.36 1.78
C HIS A 4 1.08 1.22 0.78
N LEU A 5 1.43 1.50 -0.49
CA LEU A 5 1.34 0.52 -1.58
C LEU A 5 2.06 -0.80 -1.25
N ALA A 6 3.28 -0.72 -0.69
CA ALA A 6 4.04 -1.92 -0.30
C ALA A 6 3.26 -2.78 0.72
N TYR A 7 2.66 -2.17 1.74
CA TYR A 7 1.87 -2.94 2.70
C TYR A 7 0.69 -3.64 2.01
N ARG A 8 -0.04 -2.93 1.15
CA ARG A 8 -1.20 -3.45 0.42
C ARG A 8 -0.83 -4.63 -0.48
N LEU A 9 0.17 -4.45 -1.34
CA LEU A 9 0.64 -5.49 -2.26
C LEU A 9 1.19 -6.71 -1.51
N GLY A 10 1.95 -6.48 -0.44
CA GLY A 10 2.47 -7.54 0.40
C GLY A 10 1.40 -8.36 1.11
N GLN A 11 0.35 -7.71 1.61
CA GLN A 11 -0.79 -8.40 2.22
C GLN A 11 -1.58 -9.23 1.20
N ILE A 12 -1.77 -8.70 -0.01
CA ILE A 12 -2.37 -9.47 -1.12
C ILE A 12 -1.52 -10.70 -1.41
N ALA A 13 -0.21 -10.55 -1.56
CA ALA A 13 0.70 -11.66 -1.82
C ALA A 13 0.64 -12.75 -0.74
N VAL A 14 0.74 -12.36 0.54
CA VAL A 14 0.67 -13.30 1.69
C VAL A 14 -0.69 -14.01 1.78
N THR A 15 -1.78 -13.31 1.47
CA THR A 15 -3.13 -13.90 1.57
C THR A 15 -3.39 -14.87 0.43
N ASN A 16 -3.02 -14.48 -0.79
CA ASN A 16 -3.20 -15.29 -1.99
C ASN A 16 -2.26 -16.51 -2.05
N SER A 17 -1.10 -16.47 -1.40
CA SER A 17 -0.13 -17.58 -1.42
C SER A 17 -0.59 -18.84 -0.68
N LYS A 18 -1.70 -18.77 0.07
CA LYS A 18 -2.18 -19.88 0.90
C LYS A 18 -2.91 -21.00 0.14
N THR A 19 -3.28 -20.75 -1.12
CA THR A 19 -4.01 -21.72 -1.94
C THR A 19 -3.54 -21.70 -3.38
N ILE A 20 -3.63 -22.83 -4.08
CA ILE A 20 -3.29 -22.95 -5.50
C ILE A 20 -4.12 -21.97 -6.35
N GLY A 21 -5.43 -21.90 -6.10
CA GLY A 21 -6.31 -20.95 -6.78
C GLY A 21 -6.01 -19.49 -6.43
N GLY A 22 -5.41 -19.21 -5.27
CA GLY A 22 -4.94 -17.88 -4.88
C GLY A 22 -3.69 -17.47 -5.67
N TYR A 23 -2.77 -18.41 -5.93
CA TYR A 23 -1.57 -18.18 -6.74
C TYR A 23 -1.93 -17.79 -8.18
N PHE A 24 -2.85 -18.50 -8.83
CA PHE A 24 -3.29 -18.14 -10.20
C PHE A 24 -3.95 -16.75 -10.27
N ARG A 25 -4.65 -16.33 -9.22
CA ARG A 25 -5.30 -15.00 -9.15
C ARG A 25 -4.35 -13.88 -8.72
N LEU A 26 -3.19 -14.22 -8.15
CA LEU A 26 -2.28 -13.25 -7.55
C LEU A 26 -1.82 -12.16 -8.52
N PRO A 27 -1.35 -12.45 -9.75
CA PRO A 27 -0.91 -11.41 -10.68
C PRO A 27 -2.02 -10.38 -10.97
N PHE A 28 -3.24 -10.85 -11.20
CA PHE A 28 -4.39 -9.98 -11.48
C PHE A 28 -4.76 -9.11 -10.28
N ASN A 29 -4.74 -9.67 -9.06
CA ASN A 29 -5.01 -8.93 -7.83
C ASN A 29 -3.96 -7.85 -7.57
N LEU A 30 -2.67 -8.13 -7.81
CA LEU A 30 -1.60 -7.15 -7.66
C LEU A 30 -1.75 -5.98 -8.64
N ILE A 31 -2.02 -6.28 -9.92
CA ILE A 31 -2.24 -5.23 -10.95
C ILE A 31 -3.46 -4.38 -10.61
N LYS A 32 -4.57 -5.02 -10.20
CA LYS A 32 -5.79 -4.32 -9.80
C LYS A 32 -5.51 -3.35 -8.64
N GLU A 33 -4.83 -3.82 -7.61
CA GLU A 33 -4.51 -3.01 -6.44
C GLU A 33 -3.58 -1.85 -6.77
N TYR A 34 -2.57 -2.08 -7.60
CA TYR A 34 -1.65 -1.04 -8.06
C TYR A 34 -2.39 0.08 -8.81
N LYS A 35 -3.27 -0.28 -9.75
CA LYS A 35 -4.10 0.68 -10.48
C LYS A 35 -5.03 1.47 -9.56
N GLN A 36 -5.67 0.78 -8.61
CA GLN A 36 -6.56 1.40 -7.65
C GLN A 36 -5.81 2.40 -6.76
N TYR A 37 -4.67 2.00 -6.20
CA TYR A 37 -3.81 2.89 -5.40
C TYR A 37 -3.43 4.15 -6.19
N ASN A 38 -2.99 4.01 -7.43
CA ASN A 38 -2.61 5.16 -8.25
C ASN A 38 -3.79 6.10 -8.53
N GLN A 39 -5.00 5.56 -8.70
CA GLN A 39 -6.20 6.38 -8.85
C GLN A 39 -6.54 7.12 -7.55
N GLU A 40 -6.46 6.45 -6.40
CA GLU A 40 -6.66 7.07 -5.08
C GLU A 40 -5.65 8.21 -4.85
N GLN A 41 -4.38 8.02 -5.21
CA GLN A 41 -3.36 9.08 -5.09
C GLN A 41 -3.65 10.27 -6.01
N LYS A 42 -4.09 10.04 -7.26
CA LYS A 42 -4.49 11.11 -8.18
C LYS A 42 -5.69 11.89 -7.64
N ASN A 43 -6.71 11.19 -7.14
CA ASN A 43 -7.89 11.81 -6.56
C ASN A 43 -7.53 12.64 -5.32
N TYR A 44 -6.68 12.11 -4.43
CA TYR A 44 -6.19 12.84 -3.27
C TYR A 44 -5.43 14.12 -3.69
N GLN A 45 -4.53 14.03 -4.67
CA GLN A 45 -3.81 15.19 -5.20
C GLN A 45 -4.74 16.24 -5.80
N MET A 46 -5.83 15.83 -6.45
CA MET A 46 -6.83 16.75 -6.97
C MET A 46 -7.59 17.46 -5.84
N ILE A 47 -7.99 16.72 -4.81
CA ILE A 47 -8.71 17.25 -3.65
C ILE A 47 -7.87 18.28 -2.90
N ILE A 48 -6.58 18.00 -2.63
CA ILE A 48 -5.70 18.95 -1.93
C ILE A 48 -5.38 20.20 -2.78
N LYS A 49 -5.40 20.09 -4.11
CA LYS A 49 -5.24 21.25 -5.00
C LYS A 49 -6.46 22.17 -4.95
N LEU A 50 -7.66 21.59 -4.84
CA LEU A 50 -8.91 22.35 -4.73
C LEU A 50 -9.10 22.93 -3.33
N ASN A 51 -8.72 22.16 -2.30
CA ASN A 51 -8.79 22.59 -0.91
C ASN A 51 -7.55 22.14 -0.13
N PRO A 52 -6.54 23.00 0.01
CA PRO A 52 -5.29 22.69 0.72
C PRO A 52 -5.48 22.29 2.19
N THR A 53 -6.58 22.67 2.84
CA THR A 53 -6.82 22.33 4.26
C THR A 53 -7.10 20.84 4.48
N LEU A 54 -7.38 20.08 3.40
CA LEU A 54 -7.61 18.63 3.45
C LEU A 54 -6.30 17.83 3.36
N ALA A 55 -5.15 18.50 3.23
CA ALA A 55 -3.86 17.84 3.23
C ALA A 55 -3.63 17.12 4.57
N LEU A 56 -3.32 15.83 4.49
CA LEU A 56 -2.96 15.02 5.65
C LEU A 56 -1.63 15.51 6.26
N PRO A 57 -1.50 15.52 7.59
CA PRO A 57 -0.24 15.77 8.28
C PRO A 57 0.88 14.84 7.81
N LYS A 58 2.14 15.21 8.09
CA LYS A 58 3.26 14.31 7.78
C LYS A 58 3.14 13.07 8.67
N LEU A 59 3.63 11.94 8.17
CA LEU A 59 3.54 10.67 8.89
C LEU A 59 4.15 10.74 10.32
N GLN A 60 5.18 11.56 10.51
CA GLN A 60 5.85 11.78 11.79
C GLN A 60 5.00 12.55 12.82
N ASP A 61 3.99 13.29 12.36
CA ASP A 61 3.14 14.14 13.20
C ASP A 61 1.99 13.33 13.83
N TYR A 62 1.84 12.05 13.46
CA TYR A 62 0.85 11.15 14.03
C TYR A 62 1.33 10.53 15.35
N ASN A 63 0.44 10.43 16.33
CA ASN A 63 0.73 9.87 17.65
C ASN A 63 1.25 8.43 17.61
N ASP A 64 0.85 7.64 16.61
CA ASP A 64 1.25 6.23 16.42
C ASP A 64 2.44 6.06 15.46
N TYR A 65 3.19 7.14 15.19
CA TYR A 65 4.29 7.12 14.23
C TYR A 65 5.33 6.02 14.53
N GLN A 66 5.71 5.85 15.80
CA GLN A 66 6.73 4.87 16.20
C GLN A 66 6.27 3.44 15.94
N GLU A 67 4.99 3.15 16.19
CA GLU A 67 4.35 1.87 15.88
C GLU A 67 4.29 1.67 14.36
N ALA A 68 3.94 2.72 13.63
CA ALA A 68 3.92 2.72 12.17
C ALA A 68 5.29 2.36 11.56
N VAL A 69 6.40 2.90 12.09
CA VAL A 69 7.75 2.57 11.61
C VAL A 69 8.07 1.09 11.81
N LYS A 70 7.60 0.46 12.89
CA LYS A 70 7.84 -0.98 13.14
C LYS A 70 7.19 -1.87 12.06
N ILE A 71 6.03 -1.47 11.52
CA ILE A 71 5.33 -2.22 10.47
C ILE A 71 6.20 -2.37 9.21
N LYS A 72 7.09 -1.41 8.91
CA LYS A 72 8.00 -1.51 7.75
C LYS A 72 8.97 -2.71 7.84
N LYS A 73 9.24 -3.20 9.05
CA LYS A 73 10.08 -4.38 9.29
C LYS A 73 9.33 -5.69 9.05
N TYR A 74 8.01 -5.67 8.92
CA TYR A 74 7.22 -6.88 8.78
C TYR A 74 7.41 -7.52 7.40
N PHE A 75 7.32 -8.85 7.37
CA PHE A 75 7.50 -9.62 6.14
C PHE A 75 6.59 -9.15 5.01
N SER A 76 5.29 -8.94 5.29
CA SER A 76 4.34 -8.46 4.28
C SER A 76 4.79 -7.13 3.69
N TYR A 77 5.21 -6.18 4.50
CA TYR A 77 5.68 -4.89 4.00
C TYR A 77 6.90 -5.03 3.08
N ARG A 78 7.93 -5.77 3.52
CA ARG A 78 9.14 -6.02 2.73
C ARG A 78 8.87 -6.79 1.43
N LEU A 79 7.94 -7.74 1.47
CA LEU A 79 7.50 -8.47 0.29
C LEU A 79 6.86 -7.53 -0.73
N GLY A 80 6.00 -6.62 -0.28
CA GLY A 80 5.42 -5.63 -1.18
C GLY A 80 6.44 -4.62 -1.73
N GLU A 81 7.48 -4.27 -0.98
CA GLU A 81 8.60 -3.48 -1.52
C GLU A 81 9.32 -4.22 -2.64
N ALA A 82 9.60 -5.51 -2.45
CA ALA A 82 10.21 -6.35 -3.48
C ALA A 82 9.32 -6.45 -4.74
N ILE A 83 7.99 -6.55 -4.57
CA ILE A 83 7.04 -6.55 -5.69
C ILE A 83 7.09 -5.21 -6.45
N ILE A 84 7.19 -4.08 -5.75
CA ILE A 84 7.30 -2.76 -6.38
C ILE A 84 8.62 -2.63 -7.15
N GLN A 85 9.72 -3.11 -6.58
CA GLN A 85 11.05 -3.03 -7.21
C GLN A 85 11.23 -3.94 -8.41
N ALA A 86 10.45 -5.03 -8.50
CA ALA A 86 10.49 -5.97 -9.60
C ALA A 86 9.71 -5.49 -10.85
N ASN A 87 8.91 -4.42 -10.71
CA ASN A 87 8.19 -3.75 -11.80
C ASN A 87 8.97 -2.53 -12.30
#